data_AF-A0A967TJZ7-F1
#
_entry.id   AF-A0A967TJZ7-F1
#
_cell.length_a   1.000
_cell.length_b   1.000
_cell.length_c   1.000
_cell.angle_alpha   90.00
_cell.angle_beta   90.00
_cell.angle_gamma   90.00
#
_symmetry.space_group_name_H-M   'P 1'
#
loop_
_entity.id
_entity.type
_entity.pdbx_description
1 polymer ?
#
loop_
_entity_poly.entity_id
_entity_poly.type
_entity_poly.pdbx_seq_one_letter_code
_entity_poly.pdbx_strand_id
1 'polypeptide(L)'
;LAADPLCRGALMVRTGAGDGSVAGAVHSTPEVIRAALRCVGPAQGIRTVSSSFYMVVRPFRSPDEEVLTFTDAGVVPEPDEEALCEIALAASRARRLVVGDEPRVAFLSYSTKG
;
A
#
# COMPACT_ATOMS: atom_id res chain seq x y z
N LEU A 1 21.56 11.23 -8.80
CA LEU A 1 20.37 10.91 -7.98
C LEU A 1 19.58 12.17 -7.60
N ALA A 2 20.14 13.13 -6.85
CA ALA A 2 19.39 14.31 -6.40
C ALA A 2 18.86 15.28 -7.49
N ALA A 3 19.36 15.17 -8.74
CA ALA A 3 18.88 15.98 -9.86
C ALA A 3 17.54 15.47 -10.44
N ASP A 4 17.20 14.20 -10.24
CA ASP A 4 15.90 13.64 -10.62
C ASP A 4 14.84 14.09 -9.59
N PRO A 5 13.74 14.74 -10.03
CA PRO A 5 12.70 15.23 -9.12
C PRO A 5 12.08 14.14 -8.24
N LEU A 6 11.95 12.90 -8.73
CA LEU A 6 11.41 11.80 -7.94
C LEU A 6 12.35 11.43 -6.79
N CYS A 7 13.63 11.26 -7.11
CA CYS A 7 14.65 11.01 -6.09
C CYS A 7 14.78 12.19 -5.13
N ARG A 8 14.71 13.43 -5.60
CA ARG A 8 14.76 14.63 -4.75
C ARG A 8 13.60 14.67 -3.76
N GLY A 9 12.37 14.44 -4.23
CA GLY A 9 11.17 14.33 -3.39
C GLY A 9 11.32 13.26 -2.32
N ALA A 10 11.71 12.06 -2.72
CA ALA A 10 11.92 10.93 -1.80
C ALA A 10 13.06 11.19 -0.79
N LEU A 11 14.13 11.89 -1.20
CA LEU A 11 15.23 12.29 -0.30
C LEU A 11 14.79 13.33 0.73
N MET A 12 13.96 14.30 0.33
CA MET A 12 13.38 15.27 1.27
C MET A 12 12.55 14.55 2.34
N VAL A 13 11.79 13.51 1.96
CA VAL A 13 11.07 12.67 2.93
C VAL A 13 12.03 11.95 3.87
N ARG A 14 13.06 11.28 3.32
CA ARG A 14 14.07 10.59 4.15
C ARG A 14 14.77 11.51 5.15
N THR A 15 15.03 12.77 4.78
CA THR A 15 15.72 13.73 5.66
C THR A 15 14.78 14.52 6.57
N GLY A 16 13.48 14.22 6.59
CA GLY A 16 12.50 14.93 7.41
C GLY A 16 12.17 16.35 6.92
N ALA A 17 12.53 16.69 5.69
CA ALA A 17 12.13 17.95 5.05
C ALA A 17 10.71 17.89 4.45
N GLY A 18 10.06 16.72 4.50
CA GLY A 18 8.64 16.53 4.21
C GLY A 18 8.15 15.19 4.78
N ASP A 19 6.86 15.07 5.07
CA ASP A 19 6.31 13.86 5.72
C ASP A 19 5.88 12.78 4.73
N GLY A 20 5.79 13.11 3.44
CA GLY A 20 5.40 12.19 2.38
C GLY A 20 5.61 12.79 0.99
N SER A 21 5.51 11.95 -0.04
CA SER A 21 5.65 12.36 -1.44
C SER A 21 4.54 11.77 -2.30
N VAL A 22 3.93 12.59 -3.14
CA VAL A 22 2.96 12.18 -4.16
C VAL A 22 3.53 12.48 -5.54
N ALA A 23 3.50 11.51 -6.44
CA ALA A 23 4.01 11.60 -7.80
C ALA A 23 3.22 10.65 -8.72
N GLY A 24 3.58 10.59 -10.00
CA GLY A 24 2.98 9.65 -10.96
C GLY A 24 2.05 10.28 -12.00
N ALA A 25 1.76 11.58 -11.92
CA ALA A 25 0.94 12.27 -12.92
C ALA A 25 1.57 12.29 -14.33
N VAL A 26 2.91 12.39 -14.38
CA VAL A 26 3.70 12.41 -15.63
C VAL A 26 4.87 11.42 -15.61
N HIS A 27 4.96 10.61 -14.55
CA HIS A 27 5.98 9.57 -14.39
C HIS A 27 5.28 8.22 -14.22
N SER A 28 5.86 7.15 -14.73
CA SER A 28 5.27 5.82 -14.62
C SER A 28 5.34 5.29 -13.18
N THR A 29 4.39 4.42 -12.79
CA THR A 29 4.40 3.74 -11.49
C THR A 29 5.74 3.07 -11.15
N PRO A 30 6.40 2.33 -12.07
CA PRO A 30 7.71 1.74 -11.79
C PRO A 30 8.81 2.77 -11.49
N GLU A 31 8.78 3.95 -12.10
CA GLU A 31 9.76 5.02 -11.83
C GLU A 31 9.57 5.60 -10.42
N VAL A 32 8.32 5.88 -10.04
CA VAL A 32 7.98 6.41 -8.71
C VAL A 32 8.36 5.41 -7.61
N ILE A 33 7.96 4.14 -7.75
CA ILE A 33 8.27 3.09 -6.77
C ILE A 33 9.79 2.88 -6.65
N ARG A 34 10.52 2.84 -7.78
CA ARG A 34 11.98 2.66 -7.78
C ARG A 34 12.69 3.81 -7.05
N ALA A 35 12.26 5.05 -7.26
CA ALA A 35 12.81 6.20 -6.56
C ALA A 35 12.55 6.14 -5.05
N ALA A 36 11.31 5.82 -4.65
CA ALA A 36 10.92 5.65 -3.25
C ALA A 36 11.72 4.53 -2.56
N LEU A 37 11.88 3.36 -3.19
CA LEU A 37 12.65 2.25 -2.63
C LEU A 37 14.14 2.58 -2.47
N ARG A 38 14.75 3.29 -3.44
CA ARG A 38 16.16 3.67 -3.38
C ARG A 38 16.44 4.77 -2.36
N CYS A 39 15.50 5.69 -2.17
CA CYS A 39 15.72 6.90 -1.40
C CYS A 39 15.07 6.87 -0.02
N VAL A 40 13.87 6.30 0.16
CA VAL A 40 13.23 6.16 1.47
C VAL A 40 13.46 4.75 2.02
N GLY A 41 13.24 3.74 1.17
CA GLY A 41 13.24 2.33 1.58
C GLY A 41 11.92 1.90 2.22
N PRO A 42 11.75 0.59 2.49
CA PRO A 42 10.57 0.08 3.18
C PRO A 42 10.59 0.43 4.66
N ALA A 43 9.42 0.37 5.31
CA ALA A 43 9.33 0.48 6.76
C ALA A 43 10.05 -0.69 7.46
N GLN A 44 10.50 -0.46 8.70
CA GLN A 44 11.19 -1.50 9.48
C GLN A 44 10.32 -2.75 9.62
N GLY A 45 10.90 -3.91 9.29
CA GLY A 45 10.21 -5.21 9.36
C GLY A 45 9.22 -5.45 8.21
N ILE A 46 9.19 -4.60 7.18
CA ILE A 46 8.45 -4.82 5.93
C ILE A 46 9.46 -5.11 4.83
N ARG A 47 9.30 -6.22 4.11
CA ARG A 47 10.12 -6.54 2.92
C ARG A 47 9.36 -6.25 1.64
N THR A 48 8.06 -6.58 1.62
CA THR A 48 7.19 -6.41 0.47
C THR A 48 6.46 -5.06 0.53
N VAL A 49 6.75 -4.16 -0.41
CA VAL A 49 5.94 -2.94 -0.64
C VAL A 49 4.79 -3.29 -1.57
N SER A 50 3.57 -2.93 -1.16
CA SER A 50 2.34 -3.27 -1.87
C SER A 50 1.39 -2.07 -2.00
N SER A 51 0.30 -2.24 -2.77
CA SER A 51 -0.77 -1.25 -2.86
C SER A 51 -1.96 -1.57 -1.98
N SER A 52 -2.77 -0.56 -1.69
CA SER A 52 -4.09 -0.70 -1.09
C SER A 52 -5.07 0.26 -1.75
N PHE A 53 -6.24 -0.25 -2.14
CA PHE A 53 -7.36 0.55 -2.59
C PHE A 53 -8.45 0.57 -1.52
N TYR A 54 -8.94 1.76 -1.19
CA TYR A 54 -10.05 1.94 -0.25
C TYR A 54 -11.33 2.18 -1.06
N MET A 55 -12.16 1.14 -1.11
CA MET A 55 -13.39 1.10 -1.90
C MET A 55 -14.56 1.52 -1.02
N VAL A 56 -15.04 2.74 -1.19
CA VAL A 56 -16.31 3.17 -0.60
C VAL A 56 -17.44 2.54 -1.41
N VAL A 57 -18.20 1.64 -0.78
CA VAL A 57 -19.27 0.89 -1.42
C VAL A 57 -20.60 1.19 -0.76
N ARG A 58 -21.67 0.99 -1.52
CA ARG A 58 -23.02 1.08 -0.97
C ARG A 58 -23.18 0.07 0.18
N PRO A 59 -23.99 0.41 1.20
CA PRO A 59 -24.21 -0.48 2.33
C PRO A 59 -24.74 -1.85 1.87
N PHE A 60 -24.20 -2.94 2.42
CA PHE A 60 -24.61 -4.31 2.10
C PHE A 60 -24.60 -5.27 3.30
N ARG A 61 -23.95 -4.91 4.40
CA ARG A 61 -23.94 -5.59 5.70
C ARG A 61 -24.52 -4.72 6.82
N SER A 62 -24.47 -3.40 6.66
CA SER A 62 -24.98 -2.42 7.62
C SER A 62 -25.79 -1.33 6.90
N PRO A 63 -26.48 -0.41 7.60
CA PRO A 63 -27.11 0.75 6.98
C PRO A 63 -26.12 1.88 6.62
N ASP A 64 -24.91 1.85 7.17
CA ASP A 64 -23.87 2.87 6.95
C ASP A 64 -23.00 2.55 5.72
N GLU A 65 -22.37 3.58 5.13
CA GLU A 65 -21.40 3.39 4.03
C GLU A 65 -20.27 2.47 4.48
N GLU A 66 -19.92 1.51 3.63
CA GLU A 66 -18.90 0.51 3.95
C GLU A 66 -17.62 0.76 3.16
N VAL A 67 -16.47 0.58 3.83
CA VAL A 67 -15.16 0.65 3.18
C VAL A 67 -14.53 -0.74 3.11
N LEU A 68 -14.31 -1.22 1.90
CA LEU A 68 -13.51 -2.42 1.64
C LEU A 68 -12.07 -2.01 1.30
N THR A 69 -11.10 -2.75 1.83
CA THR A 69 -9.68 -2.54 1.50
C THR A 69 -9.23 -3.68 0.60
N PHE A 70 -8.87 -3.38 -0.65
CA PHE A 70 -8.36 -4.35 -1.62
C PHE A 70 -6.85 -4.23 -1.70
N THR A 71 -6.12 -5.34 -1.53
CA THR A 71 -4.66 -5.38 -1.46
C THR A 71 -4.14 -6.79 -1.81
N ASP A 72 -3.07 -6.96 -2.58
CA ASP A 72 -2.40 -5.99 -3.46
C ASP A 72 -3.05 -6.02 -4.85
N ALA A 73 -3.37 -4.84 -5.41
CA ALA A 73 -3.98 -4.73 -6.74
C ALA A 73 -3.18 -3.81 -7.69
N GLY A 74 -1.88 -3.61 -7.44
CA GLY A 74 -1.11 -2.62 -8.20
C GLY A 74 0.42 -2.73 -8.17
N VAL A 75 1.02 -3.55 -7.31
CA VAL A 75 2.49 -3.64 -7.22
C VAL A 75 3.04 -5.05 -7.46
N VAL A 76 2.60 -6.03 -6.67
CA VAL A 76 3.13 -7.40 -6.69
C VAL A 76 2.23 -8.30 -7.55
N PRO A 77 2.67 -8.76 -8.74
CA PRO A 77 1.82 -9.53 -9.64
C PRO A 77 1.45 -10.93 -9.10
N GLU A 78 2.46 -11.64 -8.58
CA GLU A 78 2.32 -13.00 -8.06
C GLU A 78 3.05 -13.08 -6.72
N PRO A 79 2.40 -12.71 -5.61
CA PRO A 79 3.01 -12.83 -4.28
C PRO A 79 3.15 -14.30 -3.91
N ASP A 80 4.30 -14.67 -3.36
CA ASP A 80 4.45 -15.94 -2.64
C ASP A 80 3.68 -15.89 -1.30
N GLU A 81 3.70 -17.00 -0.56
CA GLU A 81 3.00 -17.14 0.72
C GLU A 81 3.45 -16.13 1.78
N GLU A 82 4.77 -15.86 1.85
CA GLU A 82 5.32 -14.89 2.79
C GLU A 82 4.91 -13.46 2.43
N ALA A 83 5.05 -13.09 1.16
CA ALA A 83 4.65 -11.80 0.63
C ALA A 83 3.15 -11.56 0.82
N LEU A 84 2.31 -12.58 0.56
CA LEU A 84 0.86 -12.47 0.75
C LEU A 84 0.49 -12.18 2.21
N CYS A 85 1.19 -12.80 3.17
CA CYS A 85 1.02 -12.52 4.59
C CYS A 85 1.49 -11.11 4.95
N GLU A 86 2.65 -10.67 4.44
CA GLU A 86 3.17 -9.32 4.66
C GLU A 86 2.22 -8.24 4.10
N ILE A 87 1.68 -8.45 2.91
CA ILE A 87 0.70 -7.58 2.25
C ILE A 87 -0.54 -7.42 3.15
N ALA A 88 -1.10 -8.54 3.64
CA ALA A 88 -2.27 -8.52 4.51
C ALA A 88 -2.00 -7.76 5.83
N LEU A 89 -0.83 -7.96 6.43
CA LEU A 89 -0.43 -7.25 7.65
C LEU A 89 -0.24 -5.75 7.42
N ALA A 90 0.42 -5.37 6.31
CA ALA A 90 0.63 -3.97 5.94
C ALA A 90 -0.70 -3.25 5.71
N ALA A 91 -1.61 -3.86 4.93
CA ALA A 91 -2.93 -3.30 4.67
C ALA A 91 -3.79 -3.20 5.95
N SER A 92 -3.70 -4.18 6.84
CA SER A 92 -4.41 -4.13 8.14
C SER A 92 -3.92 -2.97 9.01
N ARG A 93 -2.60 -2.72 9.06
CA ARG A 93 -2.05 -1.56 9.78
C ARG A 93 -2.51 -0.26 9.14
N ALA A 94 -2.44 -0.15 7.81
CA ALA A 94 -2.88 1.03 7.08
C ALA A 94 -4.38 1.31 7.27
N ARG A 95 -5.24 0.27 7.24
CA ARG A 95 -6.68 0.40 7.47
C ARG A 95 -7.01 0.98 8.84
N ARG A 96 -6.33 0.55 9.90
CA ARG A 96 -6.52 1.15 11.24
C ARG A 96 -6.21 2.64 11.25
N LEU A 97 -5.25 3.10 10.46
CA LEU A 97 -4.86 4.52 10.40
C LEU A 97 -5.78 5.33 9.48
N VAL A 98 -6.22 4.76 8.35
CA VAL A 98 -6.97 5.47 7.31
C VAL A 98 -8.48 5.41 7.54
N VAL A 99 -9.00 4.21 7.88
CA VAL A 99 -10.44 3.96 8.09
C VAL A 99 -10.81 4.07 9.56
N GLY A 100 -9.90 3.70 10.47
CA GLY A 100 -10.12 3.84 11.92
C GLY A 100 -10.89 2.68 12.57
N ASP A 101 -11.12 1.58 11.85
CA ASP A 101 -11.83 0.39 12.35
C ASP A 101 -10.90 -0.80 12.61
N GLU A 102 -11.44 -1.86 13.23
CA GLU A 102 -10.70 -3.11 13.42
C GLU A 102 -10.74 -3.97 12.15
N PRO A 103 -9.59 -4.21 11.48
CA PRO A 103 -9.54 -4.93 10.22
C PRO A 103 -10.00 -6.38 10.36
N ARG A 104 -10.85 -6.82 9.43
CA ARG A 104 -11.22 -8.23 9.25
C ARG A 104 -10.67 -8.70 7.90
N VAL A 105 -9.59 -9.46 7.95
CA VAL A 105 -8.85 -9.91 6.75
C VAL A 105 -9.48 -11.20 6.20
N ALA A 106 -9.67 -11.24 4.89
CA ALA A 106 -10.03 -12.45 4.16
C ALA A 106 -9.01 -12.70 3.04
N PHE A 107 -8.36 -13.87 3.05
CA PHE A 107 -7.58 -14.35 1.91
C PHE A 107 -8.54 -14.97 0.90
N LEU A 108 -8.73 -14.30 -0.23
CA LEU A 108 -9.68 -14.74 -1.24
C LEU A 108 -9.16 -15.95 -2.00
N SER A 109 -10.04 -16.92 -2.21
CA SER A 109 -9.80 -18.12 -3.00
C SER A 109 -11.12 -18.59 -3.59
N TYR A 110 -11.06 -19.42 -4.63
CA TYR A 110 -12.24 -20.11 -5.14
C TYR A 110 -12.74 -21.21 -4.17
N SER A 111 -11.88 -21.70 -3.27
CA SER A 111 -12.23 -22.68 -2.23
C SER A 111 -12.52 -21.98 -0.89
N THR A 112 -13.45 -22.56 -0.12
CA THR A 112 -13.77 -22.13 1.25
C THR A 112 -13.63 -23.31 2.20
N LYS A 113 -12.54 -23.31 2.98
CA LYS A 113 -12.24 -24.31 4.04
C LYS A 113 -12.17 -25.78 3.55
N GLY A 114 -11.62 -26.00 2.36
CA GLY A 114 -11.42 -27.34 1.76
C GLY A 114 -12.38 -27.59 0.62
#